data_AF-A0A958RLV4-F1
#
_entry.id   AF-A0A958RLV4-F1
#
_cell.length_a   1.000
_cell.length_b   1.000
_cell.length_c   1.000
_cell.angle_alpha   90.00
_cell.angle_beta   90.00
_cell.angle_gamma   90.00
#
_symmetry.space_group_name_H-M   'P 1'
#
loop_
_entity.id
_entity.type
_entity.pdbx_description
1 polymer ?
#
loop_
_entity_poly.entity_id
_entity_poly.type
_entity_poly.pdbx_seq_one_letter_code
_entity_poly.pdbx_strand_id
1 'polypeptide(L)'
;ESQRAKELSDEVFKWASGEPFFLIDLHTTTANMGVTLVLSKMDRLSARVIKRICDQDPSYHVLLNSDRDDECIFVDSMAPHGLLIEIGPVPQNVYDPRVITLMEKVVVETLEALLEEEASLPTPGPIEVELFQEGPAVKFPGAINGQLTTIVHPDLVGRDYEPLKQGMSVFVDTQGQCVHWQGEDVYPVFINEAAYLTQETAFITTTKANIKF
;
A
#
# COMPACT_ATOMS: atom_id res chain seq x y z
N GLU A 1 -16.63 -11.68 -8.04
CA GLU A 1 -15.83 -10.43 -8.18
C GLU A 1 -16.14 -9.70 -9.48
N SER A 2 -15.96 -10.27 -10.68
CA SER A 2 -16.14 -9.52 -11.94
C SER A 2 -17.52 -8.87 -12.15
N GLN A 3 -18.60 -9.53 -11.72
CA GLN A 3 -19.94 -8.94 -11.76
C GLN A 3 -20.08 -7.77 -10.78
N ARG A 4 -19.58 -7.93 -9.54
CA ARG A 4 -19.62 -6.89 -8.52
C ARG A 4 -18.77 -5.67 -8.91
N ALA A 5 -17.64 -5.89 -9.59
CA ALA A 5 -16.81 -4.80 -10.11
C ALA A 5 -17.57 -3.92 -11.11
N LYS A 6 -18.39 -4.52 -12.00
CA LYS A 6 -19.25 -3.76 -12.92
C LYS A 6 -20.31 -2.96 -12.18
N GLU A 7 -20.96 -3.57 -11.18
CA GLU A 7 -21.96 -2.89 -10.36
C GLU A 7 -21.37 -1.72 -9.58
N LEU A 8 -20.21 -1.90 -8.95
CA LEU A 8 -19.48 -0.84 -8.26
C LEU A 8 -19.06 0.27 -9.22
N SER A 9 -18.55 -0.07 -10.41
CA SER A 9 -18.21 0.93 -11.42
C SER A 9 -19.43 1.77 -11.82
N ASP A 10 -20.60 1.15 -11.98
CA ASP A 10 -21.85 1.87 -12.30
C ASP A 10 -22.32 2.75 -11.13
N GLU A 11 -22.15 2.29 -9.88
CA GLU A 11 -22.46 3.04 -8.65
C GLU A 11 -21.53 4.27 -8.51
N VAL A 12 -20.22 4.07 -8.60
CA VAL A 12 -19.19 5.12 -8.51
C VAL A 12 -19.37 6.14 -9.62
N PHE A 13 -19.62 5.70 -10.86
CA PHE A 13 -19.88 6.62 -11.97
C PHE A 13 -21.08 7.52 -11.69
N LYS A 14 -22.17 6.97 -11.15
CA LYS A 14 -23.35 7.77 -10.79
C LYS A 14 -23.03 8.78 -9.68
N TRP A 15 -22.33 8.36 -8.63
CA TRP A 15 -21.96 9.26 -7.53
C TRP A 15 -21.01 10.38 -7.98
N ALA A 16 -20.00 10.05 -8.79
CA ALA A 16 -19.02 11.01 -9.29
C ALA A 16 -19.56 11.96 -10.38
N SER A 17 -20.74 11.70 -10.94
CA SER A 17 -21.33 12.51 -12.01
C SER A 17 -22.00 13.82 -11.54
N GLY A 18 -22.25 13.97 -10.23
CA GLY A 18 -23.03 15.09 -9.68
C GLY A 18 -22.27 16.08 -8.80
N GLU A 19 -21.24 15.63 -8.09
CA GLU A 19 -20.51 16.38 -7.06
C GLU A 19 -19.04 15.90 -7.00
N PRO A 20 -18.12 16.67 -6.38
CA PRO A 20 -16.78 16.18 -6.06
C PRO A 20 -16.84 14.84 -5.32
N PHE A 21 -16.09 13.85 -5.79
CA PHE A 21 -16.14 12.49 -5.27
C PHE A 21 -14.73 11.99 -4.95
N PHE A 22 -14.57 11.44 -3.74
CA PHE A 22 -13.34 10.87 -3.23
C PHE A 22 -13.63 9.48 -2.68
N LEU A 23 -12.90 8.46 -3.15
CA LEU A 23 -13.07 7.08 -2.69
C LEU A 23 -11.99 6.71 -1.68
N ILE A 24 -12.39 6.23 -0.51
CA ILE A 24 -11.48 5.66 0.49
C ILE A 24 -11.72 4.15 0.50
N ASP A 25 -10.71 3.36 0.11
CA ASP A 25 -10.76 1.90 0.15
C ASP A 25 -9.99 1.39 1.39
N LEU A 26 -10.60 0.53 2.20
CA LEU A 26 -10.05 0.14 3.51
C LEU A 26 -9.55 -1.30 3.46
N HIS A 27 -8.26 -1.50 3.74
CA HIS A 27 -7.60 -2.79 3.69
C HIS A 27 -6.80 -3.08 4.96
N THR A 28 -6.52 -4.36 5.14
CA THR A 28 -5.67 -4.84 6.23
C THR A 28 -4.74 -5.91 5.71
N THR A 29 -3.52 -5.94 6.24
CA THR A 29 -2.47 -6.87 5.82
C THR A 29 -1.93 -7.64 7.01
N THR A 30 -1.51 -8.87 6.76
CA THR A 30 -0.76 -9.67 7.74
C THR A 30 0.69 -9.21 7.88
N ALA A 31 1.21 -8.42 6.94
CA ALA A 31 2.55 -7.84 6.97
C ALA A 31 2.66 -6.67 7.95
N ASN A 32 3.88 -6.35 8.42
CA ASN A 32 4.09 -5.32 9.44
C ASN A 32 4.22 -3.93 8.82
N MET A 33 3.27 -3.54 7.98
CA MET A 33 3.35 -2.29 7.22
C MET A 33 3.05 -1.03 8.02
N GLY A 34 2.47 -1.15 9.22
CA GLY A 34 2.00 0.02 9.96
C GLY A 34 0.79 0.64 9.25
N VAL A 35 0.69 1.98 9.28
CA VAL A 35 -0.28 2.72 8.47
C VAL A 35 0.34 3.06 7.13
N THR A 36 -0.24 2.53 6.06
CA THR A 36 0.17 2.80 4.70
C THR A 36 -0.97 3.43 3.92
N LEU A 37 -0.72 4.61 3.36
CA LEU A 37 -1.58 5.28 2.40
C LEU A 37 -1.10 4.87 1.00
N VAL A 38 -1.91 4.07 0.30
CA VAL A 38 -1.61 3.63 -1.05
C VAL A 38 -2.27 4.57 -2.04
N LEU A 39 -1.46 5.12 -2.94
CA LEU A 39 -1.90 5.97 -4.03
C LEU A 39 -1.97 5.12 -5.30
N SER A 40 -3.18 4.76 -5.73
CA SER A 40 -3.43 3.98 -6.95
C SER A 40 -3.39 4.82 -8.23
N LYS A 41 -3.51 6.15 -8.09
CA LYS A 41 -3.52 7.11 -9.20
C LYS A 41 -2.82 8.40 -8.80
N MET A 42 -2.01 8.94 -9.70
CA MET A 42 -1.33 10.21 -9.46
C MET A 42 -2.25 11.41 -9.74
N ASP A 43 -3.05 11.80 -8.74
CA ASP A 43 -3.86 13.03 -8.82
C ASP A 43 -3.54 14.04 -7.71
N ARG A 44 -3.81 15.31 -8.01
CA ARG A 44 -3.39 16.45 -7.19
C ARG A 44 -4.22 16.63 -5.91
N LEU A 45 -5.46 16.13 -5.85
CA LEU A 45 -6.27 16.23 -4.62
C LEU A 45 -5.80 15.17 -3.62
N SER A 46 -5.69 13.92 -4.07
CA SER A 46 -5.21 12.81 -3.22
C SER A 46 -3.79 13.07 -2.71
N ALA A 47 -2.91 13.64 -3.53
CA ALA A 47 -1.57 14.05 -3.10
C ALA A 47 -1.60 15.14 -2.00
N ARG A 48 -2.55 16.09 -2.04
CA ARG A 48 -2.70 17.12 -1.00
C ARG A 48 -3.22 16.54 0.31
N VAL A 49 -4.23 15.68 0.21
CA VAL A 49 -4.79 14.97 1.36
C VAL A 49 -3.69 14.13 2.04
N ILE A 50 -2.97 13.30 1.28
CA ILE A 50 -1.85 12.50 1.81
C ILE A 50 -0.79 13.39 2.45
N LYS A 51 -0.36 14.45 1.76
CA LYS A 51 0.65 15.38 2.29
C LYS A 51 0.21 15.97 3.62
N ARG A 52 -1.06 16.39 3.72
CA ARG A 52 -1.63 16.98 4.93
C ARG A 52 -1.65 15.99 6.09
N ILE A 53 -2.07 14.75 5.84
CA ILE A 53 -2.10 13.69 6.86
C ILE A 53 -0.67 13.35 7.32
N CYS A 54 0.26 13.12 6.39
CA CYS A 54 1.65 12.79 6.71
C CYS A 54 2.42 13.94 7.39
N ASP A 55 2.05 15.20 7.15
CA ASP A 55 2.59 16.34 7.89
C ASP A 55 2.15 16.36 9.35
N GLN A 56 0.98 15.79 9.66
CA GLN A 56 0.48 15.64 11.03
C GLN A 56 1.09 14.40 11.72
N ASP A 57 1.16 13.27 11.01
CA ASP A 57 1.72 12.02 11.51
C ASP A 57 2.80 11.47 10.55
N PRO A 58 4.08 11.77 10.82
CA PRO A 58 5.19 11.31 9.98
C PRO A 58 5.49 9.81 10.14
N SER A 59 4.74 9.08 10.98
CA SER A 59 4.87 7.62 11.09
C SER A 59 4.17 6.86 9.97
N TYR A 60 3.31 7.54 9.19
CA TYR A 60 2.60 6.91 8.08
C TYR A 60 3.51 6.76 6.86
N HIS A 61 3.36 5.64 6.17
CA HIS A 61 4.04 5.39 4.91
C HIS A 61 3.12 5.73 3.74
N VAL A 62 3.72 6.20 2.65
CA VAL A 62 3.02 6.41 1.38
C VAL A 62 3.58 5.40 0.38
N LEU A 63 2.71 4.57 -0.19
CA LEU A 63 3.07 3.62 -1.23
C LEU A 63 2.43 4.10 -2.54
N LEU A 64 3.22 4.20 -3.61
CA LEU A 64 2.71 4.46 -4.94
C LEU A 64 2.75 3.17 -5.74
N ASN A 65 1.57 2.71 -6.16
CA ASN A 65 1.45 1.56 -7.04
C ASN A 65 2.19 1.81 -8.37
N SER A 66 2.74 0.74 -8.94
CA SER A 66 3.45 0.74 -10.22
C SER A 66 2.55 0.55 -11.44
N ASP A 67 1.28 0.14 -11.25
CA ASP A 67 0.34 0.02 -12.36
C ASP A 67 0.07 1.37 -13.01
N ARG A 68 -0.02 1.38 -14.34
CA ARG A 68 -0.43 2.58 -15.09
C ARG A 68 -1.92 2.79 -14.88
N ASP A 69 -2.34 4.06 -14.80
CA ASP A 69 -3.74 4.48 -14.66
C ASP A 69 -4.73 3.67 -15.55
N ASP A 70 -4.30 3.29 -16.75
CA ASP A 70 -5.10 2.60 -17.78
C ASP A 70 -5.39 1.12 -17.47
N GLU A 71 -4.56 0.48 -16.61
CA GLU A 71 -4.63 -0.95 -16.25
C GLU A 71 -4.79 -1.16 -14.74
N CYS A 72 -4.99 -0.09 -13.96
CA CYS A 72 -5.05 -0.13 -12.51
C CYS A 72 -6.26 -0.96 -12.01
N ILE A 73 -5.96 -2.06 -11.31
CA ILE A 73 -6.96 -3.05 -10.86
C ILE A 73 -7.62 -2.72 -9.50
N PHE A 74 -7.23 -1.61 -8.88
CA PHE A 74 -7.68 -1.21 -7.55
C PHE A 74 -9.08 -0.57 -7.59
N VAL A 75 -9.85 -0.70 -6.51
CA VAL A 75 -11.24 -0.19 -6.47
C VAL A 75 -11.28 1.34 -6.46
N ASP A 76 -10.34 1.98 -5.76
CA ASP A 76 -10.25 3.44 -5.69
C ASP A 76 -9.89 4.09 -7.04
N SER A 77 -9.31 3.34 -7.98
CA SER A 77 -9.04 3.81 -9.34
C SER A 77 -10.30 4.09 -10.17
N MET A 78 -11.46 3.56 -9.74
CA MET A 78 -12.76 3.84 -10.37
C MET A 78 -13.23 5.30 -10.14
N ALA A 79 -12.69 5.96 -9.13
CA ALA A 79 -13.02 7.34 -8.79
C ALA A 79 -11.99 8.33 -9.38
N PRO A 80 -12.37 9.60 -9.61
CA PRO A 80 -11.42 10.63 -10.04
C PRO A 80 -10.31 10.90 -9.01
N HIS A 81 -10.64 10.74 -7.74
CA HIS A 81 -9.79 10.95 -6.57
C HIS A 81 -10.02 9.85 -5.56
N GLY A 82 -8.98 9.45 -4.85
CA GLY A 82 -9.09 8.41 -3.85
C GLY A 82 -7.75 8.00 -3.26
N LEU A 83 -7.83 7.21 -2.21
CA LEU A 83 -6.68 6.49 -1.67
C LEU A 83 -7.15 5.20 -1.03
N LEU A 84 -6.21 4.26 -0.91
CA LEU A 84 -6.40 3.04 -0.14
C LEU A 84 -5.66 3.17 1.20
N ILE A 85 -6.35 2.87 2.30
CA ILE A 85 -5.78 2.82 3.66
C ILE A 85 -5.48 1.36 3.98
N GLU A 86 -4.21 1.02 4.08
CA GLU A 86 -3.71 -0.31 4.40
C GLU A 86 -3.14 -0.30 5.82
N ILE A 87 -3.61 -1.19 6.69
CA ILE A 87 -3.11 -1.28 8.07
C ILE A 87 -2.74 -2.71 8.44
N GLY A 88 -1.50 -2.88 8.89
CA GLY A 88 -1.00 -4.15 9.40
C GLY A 88 0.03 -3.98 10.52
N PRO A 89 0.37 -5.07 11.23
CA PRO A 89 -0.03 -6.44 10.95
C PRO A 89 -1.31 -6.83 11.69
N VAL A 90 -2.25 -7.47 10.99
CA VAL A 90 -3.39 -8.17 11.58
C VAL A 90 -3.71 -9.45 10.80
N PRO A 91 -3.94 -10.59 11.46
CA PRO A 91 -4.36 -11.81 10.76
C PRO A 91 -5.71 -11.63 10.07
N GLN A 92 -5.88 -12.26 8.91
CA GLN A 92 -7.17 -12.31 8.24
C GLN A 92 -8.25 -12.90 9.17
N ASN A 93 -9.45 -12.34 9.11
CA ASN A 93 -10.59 -12.72 9.95
C ASN A 93 -10.39 -12.53 11.46
N VAL A 94 -9.47 -11.64 11.87
CA VAL A 94 -9.28 -11.25 13.27
C VAL A 94 -9.63 -9.76 13.46
N TYR A 95 -10.48 -9.49 14.43
CA TYR A 95 -10.81 -8.12 14.86
C TYR A 95 -9.84 -7.68 15.95
N ASP A 96 -8.74 -7.02 15.57
CA ASP A 96 -7.81 -6.39 16.53
C ASP A 96 -8.29 -4.95 16.83
N PRO A 97 -8.67 -4.64 18.09
CA PRO A 97 -9.11 -3.30 18.46
C PRO A 97 -8.09 -2.20 18.13
N ARG A 98 -6.78 -2.50 18.16
CA ARG A 98 -5.75 -1.51 17.82
C ARG A 98 -5.84 -1.10 16.35
N VAL A 99 -6.01 -2.07 15.46
CA VAL A 99 -6.15 -1.81 14.01
C VAL A 99 -7.46 -1.10 13.71
N ILE A 100 -8.55 -1.47 14.37
CA ILE A 100 -9.84 -0.79 14.22
C ILE A 100 -9.73 0.68 14.64
N THR A 101 -9.16 0.96 15.81
CA THR A 101 -8.97 2.34 16.29
C THR A 101 -8.05 3.14 15.39
N LEU A 102 -6.99 2.52 14.88
CA LEU A 102 -6.06 3.18 13.96
C LEU A 102 -6.72 3.47 12.60
N MET A 103 -7.50 2.53 12.08
CA MET A 103 -8.29 2.71 10.86
C MET A 103 -9.27 3.87 11.00
N GLU A 104 -10.03 3.91 12.10
CA GLU A 104 -10.95 5.01 12.40
C GLU A 104 -10.22 6.35 12.46
N LYS A 105 -9.07 6.41 13.15
CA LYS A 105 -8.23 7.62 13.22
C LYS A 105 -7.83 8.10 11.83
N VAL A 106 -7.27 7.24 10.99
CA VAL A 106 -6.76 7.61 9.65
C VAL A 106 -7.90 8.03 8.73
N VAL A 107 -9.08 7.39 8.82
CA VAL A 107 -10.27 7.80 8.08
C VAL A 107 -10.71 9.21 8.52
N VAL A 108 -10.75 9.49 9.82
CA VAL A 108 -11.10 10.83 10.34
C VAL A 108 -10.09 11.87 9.86
N GLU A 109 -8.79 11.61 9.96
CA GLU A 109 -7.74 12.51 9.46
C GLU A 109 -7.87 12.78 7.96
N THR A 110 -8.25 11.76 7.18
CA THR A 110 -8.52 11.88 5.74
C THR A 110 -9.71 12.80 5.47
N LEU A 111 -10.81 12.61 6.19
CA LEU A 111 -12.00 13.45 6.06
C LEU A 111 -11.74 14.90 6.50
N GLU A 112 -10.99 15.11 7.58
CA GLU A 112 -10.58 16.44 8.04
C GLU A 112 -9.69 17.14 7.00
N ALA A 113 -8.71 16.43 6.43
CA ALA A 113 -7.87 16.97 5.36
C ALA A 113 -8.69 17.37 4.12
N LEU A 114 -9.70 16.57 3.74
CA LEU A 114 -10.61 16.91 2.63
C LEU A 114 -11.44 18.16 2.91
N LEU A 115 -12.00 18.29 4.12
CA LEU A 115 -12.79 19.47 4.52
C LEU A 115 -11.93 20.74 4.54
N GLU A 116 -10.69 20.63 5.00
CA GLU A 116 -9.74 21.75 4.96
C GLU A 116 -9.36 22.13 3.54
N GLU A 117 -9.09 21.16 2.67
CA GLU A 117 -8.81 21.42 1.25
C GLU A 117 -9.97 22.14 0.57
N GLU A 118 -11.21 21.77 0.86
CA GLU A 118 -12.42 22.45 0.36
C GLU A 118 -12.56 23.88 0.91
N ALA A 119 -12.27 24.09 2.20
CA ALA A 119 -12.38 25.40 2.86
C ALA A 119 -11.21 26.35 2.52
N SER A 120 -10.08 25.81 2.08
CA SER A 120 -8.87 26.57 1.79
C SER A 120 -8.91 27.25 0.42
N LEU A 121 -8.25 28.41 0.31
CA LEU A 121 -7.91 28.92 -1.02
C LEU A 121 -6.87 27.98 -1.65
N PRO A 122 -6.92 27.72 -2.96
CA PRO A 122 -5.93 26.86 -3.61
C PRO A 122 -4.52 27.37 -3.29
N THR A 123 -3.75 26.56 -2.55
CA THR A 123 -2.37 26.92 -2.25
C THR A 123 -1.56 26.77 -3.53
N PRO A 124 -1.01 27.87 -4.11
CA PRO A 124 -0.20 27.77 -5.30
C PRO A 124 1.16 27.17 -4.94
N GLY A 125 1.63 26.20 -5.71
CA GLY A 125 2.96 25.62 -5.54
C GLY A 125 3.00 24.13 -5.83
N PRO A 126 4.21 23.56 -5.97
CA PRO A 126 4.37 22.12 -6.09
C PRO A 126 4.05 21.44 -4.75
N ILE A 127 3.36 20.31 -4.80
CA ILE A 127 3.18 19.43 -3.64
C ILE A 127 4.28 18.37 -3.72
N GLU A 128 5.13 18.29 -2.71
CA GLU A 128 6.19 17.27 -2.63
C GLU A 128 5.79 16.21 -1.61
N VAL A 129 5.75 14.95 -2.04
CA VAL A 129 5.44 13.79 -1.20
C VAL A 129 6.61 12.80 -1.27
N GLU A 130 7.21 12.48 -0.12
CA GLU A 130 8.12 11.35 0.02
C GLU A 130 7.29 10.07 0.07
N LEU A 131 7.64 9.10 -0.77
CA LEU A 131 6.92 7.85 -0.89
C LEU A 131 7.84 6.69 -1.26
N PHE A 132 7.29 5.49 -1.13
CA PHE A 132 7.86 4.25 -1.63
C PHE A 132 7.19 3.93 -2.97
N GLN A 133 7.95 4.00 -4.06
CA GLN A 133 7.50 3.60 -5.37
C GLN A 133 7.58 2.07 -5.47
N GLU A 134 6.46 1.44 -5.76
CA GLU A 134 6.38 0.00 -5.96
C GLU A 134 7.26 -0.46 -7.13
N GLY A 135 7.99 -1.55 -6.91
CA GLY A 135 8.83 -2.24 -7.87
C GLY A 135 8.39 -3.70 -8.04
N PRO A 136 9.25 -4.57 -8.59
CA PRO A 136 8.88 -5.96 -8.83
C PRO A 136 8.62 -6.74 -7.53
N ALA A 137 7.65 -7.65 -7.59
CA ALA A 137 7.42 -8.68 -6.59
C ALA A 137 8.55 -9.71 -6.56
N VAL A 138 8.97 -10.11 -5.35
CA VAL A 138 9.94 -11.19 -5.12
C VAL A 138 9.17 -12.45 -4.74
N LYS A 139 9.32 -13.49 -5.54
CA LYS A 139 8.67 -14.79 -5.31
C LYS A 139 9.46 -15.67 -4.34
N PHE A 140 8.76 -16.57 -3.67
CA PHE A 140 9.39 -17.64 -2.91
C PHE A 140 10.26 -18.53 -3.83
N PRO A 141 11.55 -18.73 -3.52
CA PRO A 141 12.42 -19.58 -4.31
C PRO A 141 11.90 -21.02 -4.37
N GLY A 142 11.79 -21.55 -5.60
CA GLY A 142 11.39 -22.93 -5.83
C GLY A 142 9.94 -23.26 -5.46
N ALA A 143 9.07 -22.24 -5.32
CA ALA A 143 7.64 -22.46 -5.17
C ALA A 143 7.05 -23.08 -6.45
N ILE A 144 6.23 -24.11 -6.27
CA ILE A 144 5.48 -24.74 -7.36
C ILE A 144 4.04 -24.96 -6.88
N ASN A 145 3.07 -24.29 -7.51
CA ASN A 145 1.65 -24.43 -7.18
C ASN A 145 1.37 -24.15 -5.69
N GLY A 146 2.04 -23.15 -5.11
CA GLY A 146 1.91 -22.80 -3.69
C GLY A 146 2.59 -23.76 -2.70
N GLN A 147 3.28 -24.81 -3.17
CA GLN A 147 4.15 -25.61 -2.31
C GLN A 147 5.49 -24.89 -2.11
N LEU A 148 5.69 -24.37 -0.91
CA LEU A 148 6.91 -23.69 -0.53
C LEU A 148 7.99 -24.68 -0.07
N THR A 149 9.20 -24.51 -0.57
CA THR A 149 10.40 -25.20 -0.08
C THR A 149 11.27 -24.29 0.81
N THR A 150 10.92 -23.01 0.85
CA THR A 150 11.57 -21.95 1.62
C THR A 150 10.52 -21.08 2.30
N ILE A 151 10.90 -20.45 3.41
CA ILE A 151 10.10 -19.43 4.10
C ILE A 151 10.88 -18.12 4.13
N VAL A 152 10.18 -17.00 4.38
CA VAL A 152 10.84 -15.71 4.64
C VAL A 152 11.79 -15.87 5.84
N HIS A 153 13.02 -15.36 5.71
CA HIS A 153 14.01 -15.46 6.76
C HIS A 153 13.54 -14.71 8.02
N PRO A 154 13.71 -15.24 9.25
CA PRO A 154 13.23 -14.59 10.48
C PRO A 154 13.75 -13.15 10.66
N ASP A 155 14.99 -12.89 10.26
CA ASP A 155 15.59 -11.55 10.32
C ASP A 155 15.02 -10.54 9.30
N LEU A 156 14.12 -10.98 8.41
CA LEU A 156 13.40 -10.11 7.48
C LEU A 156 11.92 -9.97 7.86
N VAL A 157 11.33 -10.94 8.56
CA VAL A 157 9.91 -10.90 8.96
C VAL A 157 9.64 -9.64 9.79
N GLY A 158 8.62 -8.89 9.35
CA GLY A 158 8.17 -7.68 10.04
C GLY A 158 9.05 -6.45 9.84
N ARG A 159 9.99 -6.48 8.89
CA ARG A 159 10.89 -5.35 8.58
C ARG A 159 10.43 -4.60 7.33
N ASP A 160 9.12 -4.52 7.13
CA ASP A 160 8.52 -3.71 6.07
C ASP A 160 9.04 -2.27 6.19
N TYR A 161 9.31 -1.63 5.04
CA TYR A 161 9.90 -0.28 4.93
C TYR A 161 11.32 -0.10 5.51
N GLU A 162 11.96 -1.14 6.03
CA GLU A 162 13.38 -1.08 6.41
C GLU A 162 14.31 -1.37 5.21
N PRO A 163 15.54 -0.83 5.16
CA PRO A 163 16.46 -1.14 4.07
C PRO A 163 16.82 -2.63 3.96
N LEU A 164 16.61 -3.22 2.78
CA LEU A 164 17.11 -4.53 2.38
C LEU A 164 18.31 -4.34 1.45
N LYS A 165 19.49 -4.73 1.93
CA LYS A 165 20.76 -4.55 1.24
C LYS A 165 21.31 -5.86 0.70
N GLN A 166 22.16 -5.75 -0.32
CA GLN A 166 22.83 -6.92 -0.89
C GLN A 166 23.54 -7.75 0.20
N GLY A 167 23.35 -9.06 0.16
CA GLY A 167 23.93 -10.01 1.12
C GLY A 167 23.09 -10.28 2.37
N MET A 168 22.00 -9.53 2.63
CA MET A 168 21.08 -9.84 3.73
C MET A 168 20.28 -11.11 3.45
N SER A 169 20.02 -11.93 4.47
CA SER A 169 19.24 -13.17 4.34
C SER A 169 17.75 -12.85 4.14
N VAL A 170 17.15 -13.41 3.08
CA VAL A 170 15.76 -13.15 2.67
C VAL A 170 14.88 -14.39 2.78
N PHE A 171 15.45 -15.58 2.58
CA PHE A 171 14.74 -16.85 2.75
C PHE A 171 15.59 -17.86 3.51
N VAL A 172 14.93 -18.85 4.09
CA VAL A 172 15.57 -20.04 4.67
C VAL A 172 14.83 -21.30 4.22
N ASP A 173 15.57 -22.33 3.83
CA ASP A 173 14.99 -23.63 3.44
C ASP A 173 14.79 -24.56 4.65
N THR A 174 14.18 -25.72 4.39
CA THR A 174 13.92 -26.76 5.42
C THR A 174 15.19 -27.35 6.04
N GLN A 175 16.37 -27.13 5.46
CA GLN A 175 17.67 -27.57 5.95
C GLN A 175 18.43 -26.46 6.68
N GLY A 176 17.84 -25.26 6.80
CA GLY A 176 18.46 -24.09 7.43
C GLY A 176 19.41 -23.33 6.51
N GLN A 177 19.46 -23.63 5.20
CA GLN A 177 20.28 -22.89 4.26
C GLN A 177 19.59 -21.57 3.90
N CYS A 178 20.36 -20.47 4.01
CA CYS A 178 19.85 -19.13 3.75
C CYS A 178 20.04 -18.73 2.30
N VAL A 179 19.01 -18.13 1.72
CA VAL A 179 19.09 -17.39 0.45
C VAL A 179 19.28 -15.92 0.78
N HIS A 180 20.24 -15.28 0.12
CA HIS A 180 20.62 -13.89 0.38
C HIS A 180 20.20 -12.99 -0.77
N TRP A 181 19.79 -11.76 -0.45
CA TRP A 181 19.44 -10.74 -1.42
C TRP A 181 20.63 -10.42 -2.34
N GLN A 182 20.40 -10.47 -3.66
CA GLN A 182 21.42 -10.16 -4.67
C GLN A 182 21.09 -8.91 -5.49
N GLY A 183 19.94 -8.28 -5.24
CA GLY A 183 19.51 -7.07 -5.93
C GLY A 183 20.14 -5.80 -5.35
N GLU A 184 19.72 -4.66 -5.92
CA GLU A 184 20.05 -3.33 -5.38
C GLU A 184 19.38 -3.07 -4.03
N ASP A 185 19.81 -2.02 -3.34
CA ASP A 185 19.21 -1.60 -2.08
C ASP A 185 17.75 -1.18 -2.31
N VAL A 186 16.83 -1.85 -1.62
CA VAL A 186 15.37 -1.62 -1.72
C VAL A 186 14.75 -1.54 -0.32
N TYR A 187 13.46 -1.22 -0.26
CA TYR A 187 12.66 -1.24 0.95
C TYR A 187 11.50 -2.22 0.72
N PRO A 188 11.55 -3.44 1.28
CA PRO A 188 10.51 -4.43 1.04
C PRO A 188 9.22 -4.05 1.78
N VAL A 189 8.08 -4.40 1.17
CA VAL A 189 6.73 -4.21 1.74
C VAL A 189 5.90 -5.47 1.49
N PHE A 190 4.75 -5.59 2.17
CA PHE A 190 3.91 -6.78 2.15
C PHE A 190 4.71 -8.06 2.46
N ILE A 191 5.67 -7.97 3.38
CA ILE A 191 6.53 -9.09 3.76
C ILE A 191 5.66 -10.19 4.39
N ASN A 192 5.62 -11.33 3.71
CA ASN A 192 4.88 -12.51 4.12
C ASN A 192 3.36 -12.28 4.22
N GLU A 193 2.79 -11.50 3.30
CA GLU A 193 1.34 -11.32 3.18
C GLU A 193 0.62 -12.64 2.83
N ALA A 194 -0.35 -13.03 3.66
CA ALA A 194 -1.07 -14.29 3.53
C ALA A 194 -1.84 -14.42 2.20
N ALA A 195 -2.47 -13.33 1.72
CA ALA A 195 -3.20 -13.33 0.44
C ALA A 195 -2.28 -13.58 -0.77
N TYR A 196 -1.01 -13.15 -0.67
CA TYR A 196 -0.04 -13.20 -1.77
C TYR A 196 0.61 -14.57 -1.95
N LEU A 197 0.43 -15.48 -1.00
CA LEU A 197 0.95 -16.85 -1.08
C LEU A 197 0.44 -17.60 -2.32
N THR A 198 -0.81 -17.35 -2.73
CA THR A 198 -1.40 -17.95 -3.96
C THR A 198 -0.71 -17.50 -5.25
N GLN A 199 -0.07 -16.32 -5.22
CA GLN A 199 0.71 -15.75 -6.31
C GLN A 199 2.21 -16.08 -6.18
N GLU A 200 2.57 -16.82 -5.12
CA GLU A 200 3.93 -17.18 -4.73
C GLU A 200 4.80 -15.96 -4.39
N THR A 201 4.18 -14.80 -4.17
CA THR A 201 4.87 -13.55 -3.80
C THR A 201 5.19 -13.56 -2.32
N ALA A 202 6.46 -13.33 -1.98
CA ALA A 202 6.95 -13.26 -0.61
C ALA A 202 6.96 -11.83 -0.06
N PHE A 203 7.33 -10.86 -0.90
CA PHE A 203 7.30 -9.43 -0.61
C PHE A 203 7.38 -8.65 -1.93
N ILE A 204 7.06 -7.36 -1.89
CA ILE A 204 7.21 -6.45 -3.01
C ILE A 204 8.39 -5.52 -2.72
N THR A 205 9.23 -5.28 -3.72
CA THR A 205 10.33 -4.31 -3.57
C THR A 205 9.80 -2.90 -3.77
N THR A 206 10.40 -1.93 -3.09
CA THR A 206 10.13 -0.51 -3.35
C THR A 206 11.41 0.31 -3.35
N THR A 207 11.35 1.48 -3.97
CA THR A 207 12.41 2.50 -3.90
C THR A 207 11.85 3.79 -3.35
N LYS A 208 12.63 4.52 -2.55
CA LYS A 208 12.21 5.85 -2.09
C LYS A 208 12.23 6.85 -3.23
N ALA A 209 11.16 7.62 -3.37
CA ALA A 209 11.05 8.70 -4.34
C ALA A 209 10.41 9.95 -3.72
N ASN A 210 10.71 11.11 -4.30
CA ASN A 210 10.02 12.37 -4.01
C ASN A 210 9.30 12.80 -5.27
N ILE A 211 7.98 12.81 -5.24
CA ILE A 211 7.15 13.19 -6.39
C ILE A 211 6.64 14.60 -6.20
N LYS A 212 6.62 15.37 -7.30
CA LYS A 212 6.08 16.74 -7.36
C LYS A 212 4.80 16.77 -8.17
N PHE A 213 3.73 17.31 -7.58
CA PHE A 213 2.42 17.52 -8.22
C PHE A 213 2.12 18.99 -8.51
#